data_AF-A0A519KLS1-F1
#
_entry.id   AF-A0A519KLS1-F1
#
_cell.length_a   1.000
_cell.length_b   1.000
_cell.length_c   1.000
_cell.angle_alpha   90.00
_cell.angle_beta   90.00
_cell.angle_gamma   90.00
#
_symmetry.space_group_name_H-M   'P 1'
#
loop_
_entity.id
_entity.type
_entity.pdbx_description
1 polymer ?
#
loop_
_entity_poly.entity_id
_entity_poly.type
_entity_poly.pdbx_seq_one_letter_code
_entity_poly.pdbx_strand_id
1 'polypeptide(L)'
;MDRLNEIVFNAPLVSELRAFALLQSLIADGQLKAGSRHRVEAIRMHAIESDRWLGDLSLGSKFDTEWSFLNRLKGYGREAAEAWLTDCFGAVGQRSSVDVVERFL
;
A
#
# COMPACT_ATOMS: atom_id res chain seq x y z
N MET A 1 4.90 -1.80 -22.88
CA MET A 1 3.51 -1.89 -22.37
C MET A 1 3.44 -2.01 -20.85
N ASP A 2 4.54 -2.29 -20.15
CA ASP A 2 4.52 -2.58 -18.71
C ASP A 2 4.40 -1.39 -17.76
N ARG A 3 5.11 -0.27 -17.99
CA ARG A 3 4.87 0.95 -17.18
C ARG A 3 3.48 1.50 -17.36
N LEU A 4 2.88 1.38 -18.54
CA LEU A 4 1.53 1.90 -18.80
C LEU A 4 0.48 1.11 -18.02
N ASN A 5 0.60 -0.22 -17.93
CA ASN A 5 -0.32 -1.03 -17.12
C ASN A 5 -0.10 -0.83 -15.62
N GLU A 6 1.14 -0.67 -15.18
CA GLU A 6 1.44 -0.32 -13.79
C GLU A 6 0.91 1.08 -13.43
N ILE A 7 1.10 2.06 -14.32
CA ILE A 7 0.56 3.41 -14.19
C ILE A 7 -0.96 3.38 -14.23
N VAL A 8 -1.62 2.63 -15.12
CA VAL A 8 -3.09 2.65 -15.26
C VAL A 8 -3.79 1.87 -14.14
N PHE A 9 -3.24 0.73 -13.71
CA PHE A 9 -3.83 -0.07 -12.64
C PHE A 9 -3.62 0.57 -11.27
N ASN A 10 -2.46 1.19 -11.03
CA ASN A 10 -2.17 1.87 -9.77
C ASN A 10 -2.50 3.38 -9.81
N ALA A 11 -2.84 3.98 -10.95
CA ALA A 11 -3.14 5.42 -11.02
C ALA A 11 -4.27 5.86 -10.08
N PRO A 12 -5.40 5.15 -9.99
CA PRO A 12 -6.46 5.53 -9.06
C PRO A 12 -5.96 5.48 -7.61
N LEU A 13 -5.29 4.40 -7.23
CA LEU A 13 -4.72 4.23 -5.90
C LEU A 13 -3.68 5.31 -5.58
N VAL A 14 -2.71 5.54 -6.45
CA VAL A 14 -1.66 6.55 -6.28
C VAL A 14 -2.26 7.95 -6.22
N SER A 15 -3.30 8.24 -7.02
CA SER A 15 -4.02 9.51 -6.96
C SER A 15 -4.71 9.70 -5.61
N GLU A 16 -5.35 8.67 -5.07
CA GLU A 16 -5.96 8.71 -3.74
C GLU A 16 -4.92 8.88 -2.63
N LEU A 17 -3.79 8.16 -2.69
CA LEU A 17 -2.69 8.29 -1.74
C LEU A 17 -2.07 9.70 -1.77
N ARG A 18 -1.94 10.32 -2.95
CA ARG A 18 -1.52 11.73 -3.10
C ARG A 18 -2.51 12.70 -2.48
N ALA A 19 -3.80 12.51 -2.71
CA ALA A 19 -4.84 13.35 -2.12
C ALA A 19 -4.81 13.25 -0.59
N PHE A 20 -4.60 12.04 -0.05
CA PHE A 20 -4.42 11.84 1.38
C PHE A 20 -3.17 12.54 1.93
N ALA A 21 -2.01 12.40 1.27
CA ALA A 21 -0.77 13.05 1.66
C ALA A 21 -0.91 14.59 1.70
N LEU A 22 -1.60 15.17 0.73
CA LEU A 22 -1.91 16.61 0.71
C LEU A 22 -2.82 17.00 1.88
N LEU A 23 -3.82 16.19 2.22
CA LEU A 23 -4.67 16.46 3.38
C LEU A 23 -3.86 16.42 4.68
N GLN A 24 -2.93 15.47 4.83
CA GLN A 24 -2.03 15.40 5.99
C GLN A 24 -1.13 16.63 6.10
N SER A 25 -0.56 17.11 4.98
CA SER A 25 0.28 18.33 5.00
C SER A 25 -0.54 19.56 5.39
N LEU A 26 -1.76 19.71 4.87
CA LEU A 26 -2.65 20.81 5.25
C LEU A 26 -3.05 20.81 6.74
N ILE A 27 -3.09 19.63 7.37
CA ILE A 27 -3.29 19.50 8.82
C ILE A 27 -2.04 19.95 9.58
N ALA A 28 -0.88 19.50 9.15
CA ALA A 28 0.39 19.88 9.74
C ALA A 28 0.59 21.41 9.69
N ASP A 29 0.18 22.04 8.59
CA ASP A 29 0.25 23.49 8.37
C ASP A 29 -0.87 24.30 9.05
N GLY A 30 -1.77 23.63 9.79
CA GLY A 30 -2.86 24.27 10.53
C GLY A 30 -3.96 24.90 9.66
N GLN A 31 -4.00 24.56 8.36
CA GLN A 31 -4.90 25.17 7.37
C GLN A 31 -6.33 24.58 7.37
N LEU A 32 -6.57 23.51 8.14
CA LEU A 32 -7.86 22.81 8.20
C LEU A 32 -8.68 23.17 9.44
N LYS A 33 -9.99 23.40 9.25
CA LYS A 33 -10.94 23.60 10.35
C LYS A 33 -10.91 22.41 11.30
N ALA A 34 -11.00 22.66 12.61
CA ALA A 34 -10.87 21.64 13.66
C ALA A 34 -11.75 20.39 13.44
N GLY A 35 -12.97 20.54 12.93
CA GLY A 35 -13.86 19.41 12.64
C GLY A 35 -13.43 18.52 11.47
N SER A 36 -12.75 19.07 10.46
CA SER A 36 -12.20 18.31 9.32
C SER A 36 -10.86 17.67 9.68
N ARG A 37 -10.07 18.35 10.51
CA ARG A 37 -8.78 17.86 11.04
C ARG A 37 -8.92 16.52 11.75
N HIS A 38 -9.88 16.40 12.68
CA HIS A 38 -10.08 15.18 13.45
C HIS A 38 -10.45 13.96 12.59
N ARG A 39 -11.18 14.17 11.49
CA ARG A 39 -11.58 13.07 10.59
C ARG A 39 -10.41 12.50 9.80
N VAL A 40 -9.49 13.36 9.38
CA VAL A 40 -8.32 12.94 8.59
C VAL A 40 -7.25 12.35 9.50
N GLU A 41 -7.01 12.93 10.69
CA GLU A 41 -6.12 12.35 11.71
C GLU A 41 -6.58 10.95 12.17
N ALA A 42 -7.87 10.64 12.05
CA ALA A 42 -8.42 9.33 12.38
C ALA A 42 -8.13 8.25 11.31
N ILE A 43 -7.68 8.64 10.11
CA ILE A 43 -7.34 7.69 9.05
C ILE A 43 -6.01 7.04 9.40
N ARG A 44 -6.01 5.71 9.52
CA ARG A 44 -4.83 4.89 9.80
C ARG A 44 -4.56 4.01 8.60
N MET A 45 -3.34 4.08 8.07
CA MET A 45 -2.94 3.31 6.89
C MET A 45 -2.03 2.15 7.24
N HIS A 46 -2.27 1.06 6.54
CA HIS A 46 -1.58 -0.20 6.71
C HIS A 46 -1.34 -0.81 5.34
N ALA A 47 -0.11 -1.27 5.09
CA ALA A 47 0.27 -1.92 3.84
C ALA A 47 0.84 -3.31 4.13
N ILE A 48 0.40 -4.29 3.34
CA ILE A 48 0.96 -5.64 3.30
C ILE A 48 1.63 -5.77 1.94
N GLU A 49 2.95 -5.96 1.93
CA GLU A 49 3.76 -5.88 0.72
C GLU A 49 4.48 -7.21 0.46
N SER A 50 4.64 -7.56 -0.81
CA SER A 50 5.31 -8.80 -1.23
C SER A 50 6.47 -8.54 -2.19
N ASP A 51 6.98 -7.30 -2.20
CA ASP A 51 7.93 -6.80 -3.19
C ASP A 51 9.21 -7.65 -3.28
N ARG A 52 9.66 -8.25 -2.15
CA ARG A 52 10.83 -9.15 -2.15
C ARG A 52 10.66 -10.36 -3.07
N TRP A 53 9.43 -10.82 -3.30
CA TRP A 53 9.14 -12.03 -4.07
C TRP A 53 8.76 -11.72 -5.51
N LEU A 54 8.10 -10.59 -5.72
CA LEU A 54 7.64 -10.16 -7.04
C LEU A 54 8.74 -9.51 -7.86
N GLY A 55 9.75 -8.90 -7.21
CA GLY A 55 10.88 -8.25 -7.89
C GLY A 55 11.72 -9.18 -8.79
N ASP A 56 11.75 -10.48 -8.47
CA ASP A 56 12.52 -11.48 -9.21
C ASP A 56 11.75 -12.10 -10.39
N LEU A 57 10.48 -11.78 -10.56
CA LEU A 57 9.65 -12.35 -11.63
C LEU A 57 9.86 -11.60 -12.95
N SER A 58 10.01 -12.35 -14.04
CA SER A 58 10.09 -11.76 -15.38
C SER A 58 8.75 -11.18 -15.82
N LEU A 59 8.77 -10.19 -16.72
CA LEU A 59 7.54 -9.59 -17.27
C LEU A 59 6.61 -10.62 -17.93
N GLY A 60 7.16 -11.72 -18.46
CA GLY A 60 6.39 -12.80 -19.07
C GLY A 60 5.55 -13.60 -18.06
N SER A 61 5.88 -13.57 -16.76
CA SER A 61 5.15 -14.31 -15.73
C SER A 61 3.71 -13.82 -15.54
N LYS A 62 3.36 -12.63 -16.05
CA LYS A 62 1.99 -12.09 -16.02
C LYS A 62 1.00 -12.96 -16.80
N PHE A 63 1.47 -13.70 -17.79
CA PHE A 63 0.67 -14.62 -18.60
C PHE A 63 0.79 -16.07 -18.14
N ASP A 64 1.57 -16.32 -17.10
CA ASP A 64 1.72 -17.65 -16.53
C ASP A 64 0.46 -17.99 -15.71
N THR A 65 -0.21 -19.05 -16.13
CA THR A 65 -1.44 -19.58 -15.52
C THR A 65 -1.25 -20.98 -14.96
N GLU A 66 0.00 -21.46 -14.90
CA GLU A 66 0.32 -22.76 -14.33
C GLU A 66 -0.12 -22.82 -12.86
N TRP A 67 -0.80 -23.91 -12.52
CA TRP A 67 -1.33 -24.10 -11.17
C TRP A 67 -0.25 -24.03 -10.09
N SER A 68 0.93 -24.57 -10.39
CA SER A 68 2.10 -24.54 -9.50
C SER A 68 2.60 -23.11 -9.26
N PHE A 69 2.63 -22.29 -10.30
CA PHE A 69 3.01 -20.88 -10.22
C PHE A 69 2.00 -20.08 -9.39
N LEU A 70 0.70 -20.23 -9.66
CA LEU A 70 -0.36 -19.54 -8.92
C LEU A 70 -0.37 -19.93 -7.43
N ASN A 71 -0.11 -21.20 -7.08
CA ASN A 71 0.03 -21.60 -5.69
C ASN A 71 1.28 -21.02 -5.02
N ARG A 72 2.37 -20.82 -5.76
CA ARG A 72 3.56 -20.15 -5.25
C ARG A 72 3.29 -18.67 -4.96
N LEU A 73 2.61 -17.95 -5.86
CA LEU A 73 2.17 -16.56 -5.61
C LEU A 73 1.27 -16.46 -4.38
N LYS A 74 0.33 -17.40 -4.23
CA LYS A 74 -0.52 -17.51 -3.03
C LYS A 74 0.31 -17.73 -1.76
N GLY A 75 1.34 -18.57 -1.84
CA GLY A 75 2.30 -18.78 -0.74
C GLY A 75 3.00 -17.49 -0.33
N TYR A 76 3.55 -16.75 -1.29
CA TYR A 76 4.22 -15.47 -1.04
C TYR A 76 3.30 -14.45 -0.38
N GLY A 77 2.03 -14.35 -0.82
CA GLY A 77 1.05 -13.48 -0.18
C GLY A 77 0.75 -13.85 1.28
N ARG A 78 0.71 -15.15 1.60
CA ARG A 78 0.51 -15.61 2.98
C ARG A 78 1.70 -15.27 3.87
N GLU A 79 2.92 -15.51 3.37
CA GLU A 79 4.12 -15.21 4.14
C GLU A 79 4.28 -13.70 4.39
N ALA A 80 3.96 -12.86 3.40
CA ALA A 80 3.91 -11.41 3.56
C ALA A 80 2.88 -10.98 4.63
N ALA A 81 1.68 -11.58 4.61
CA ALA A 81 0.66 -11.30 5.60
C ALA A 81 1.06 -11.76 7.01
N GLU A 82 1.73 -12.90 7.14
CA GLU A 82 2.20 -13.42 8.43
C GLU A 82 3.31 -12.55 9.05
N ALA A 83 4.26 -12.09 8.22
CA ALA A 83 5.25 -11.11 8.64
C ALA A 83 4.57 -9.81 9.10
N TRP A 84 3.64 -9.28 8.31
CA TRP A 84 2.89 -8.07 8.68
C TRP A 84 2.08 -8.26 9.97
N LEU A 85 1.44 -9.42 10.18
CA LEU A 85 0.72 -9.69 11.42
C LEU A 85 1.65 -9.68 12.63
N THR A 86 2.87 -10.17 12.47
CA THR A 86 3.87 -10.18 13.54
C THR A 86 4.33 -8.76 13.88
N ASP A 87 4.62 -7.95 12.86
CA ASP A 87 5.28 -6.65 13.06
C ASP A 87 4.29 -5.49 13.26
N CYS A 88 3.10 -5.58 12.66
CA CYS A 88 2.21 -4.44 12.47
C CYS A 88 0.81 -4.62 13.05
N PHE A 89 0.36 -5.83 13.36
CA PHE A 89 -1.02 -6.07 13.84
C PHE A 89 -1.36 -5.25 15.09
N GLY A 90 -0.41 -5.09 16.00
CA GLY A 90 -0.60 -4.28 17.22
C GLY A 90 -0.84 -2.79 16.94
N ALA A 91 -0.50 -2.27 15.75
CA ALA A 91 -0.75 -0.89 15.37
C ALA A 91 -2.20 -0.64 14.93
N VAL A 92 -2.93 -1.70 14.54
CA VAL A 92 -4.30 -1.59 13.99
C VAL A 92 -5.22 -0.88 14.99
N GLY A 93 -5.90 0.16 14.53
CA GLY A 93 -6.78 0.98 15.35
C GLY A 93 -6.06 1.94 16.31
N GLN A 94 -4.73 1.92 16.36
CA GLN A 94 -3.91 2.79 17.22
C GLN A 94 -3.15 3.83 16.38
N ARG A 95 -2.37 3.38 15.39
CA ARG A 95 -1.54 4.22 14.51
C ARG A 95 -1.37 3.54 13.13
N SER A 96 -0.96 4.31 12.12
CA SER A 96 -0.56 3.74 10.83
C SER A 96 0.66 2.81 11.00
N SER A 97 0.75 1.75 10.19
CA SER A 97 1.93 0.88 10.11
C SER A 97 2.85 1.21 8.94
N VAL A 98 2.49 2.21 8.14
CA VAL A 98 3.28 2.66 6.99
C VAL A 98 3.17 4.18 6.88
N ASP A 99 4.26 4.83 6.49
CA ASP A 99 4.24 6.21 6.01
C ASP A 99 4.00 6.18 4.50
N VAL A 100 2.83 6.65 4.08
CA VAL A 100 2.45 6.60 2.67
C VAL A 100 3.22 7.60 1.80
N VAL A 101 3.68 8.71 2.38
CA VAL A 101 4.50 9.68 1.64
C VAL A 101 5.85 9.05 1.35
N GLU A 102 6.52 8.53 2.36
CA GLU A 102 7.83 7.88 2.19
C GLU A 102 7.74 6.64 1.28
N ARG A 103 6.65 5.87 1.39
CA ARG A 103 6.56 4.56 0.72
C ARG A 103 6.06 4.61 -0.73
N PHE A 104 5.19 5.55 -1.08
CA PHE A 104 4.48 5.54 -2.36
C PHE A 104 4.62 6.83 -3.20
N LEU A 105 5.19 7.91 -2.65
CA LEU A 105 5.25 9.22 -3.29
C LEU A 105 6.69 9.73 -3.47
#